data_AF-A0A959VUR5-F1
#
_entry.id   AF-A0A959VUR5-F1
#
_cell.length_a   1.000
_cell.length_b   1.000
_cell.length_c   1.000
_cell.angle_alpha   90.00
_cell.angle_beta   90.00
_cell.angle_gamma   90.00
#
_symmetry.space_group_name_H-M   'P 1'
#
loop_
_entity.id
_entity.type
_entity.pdbx_description
1 polymer ?
#
loop_
_entity_poly.entity_id
_entity_poly.type
_entity_poly.pdbx_seq_one_letter_code
_entity_poly.pdbx_strand_id
1 'polypeptide(L)'
;MEGLNQPDAHRHPWRLTARIVTVVLIDAAALLLIEAILPGFDMHGHLAALPTALGVGLVNALIWPILSRFTLKLSVLTLGLWGLFLNALLIGLALMAMPWVKIAGLPEAIVISFGMAILTSLFSSLFAIDEDSTWYYNVVRAQLKRRGQVIQTDVPGIVFLEIDGLAHDVLRRAMTNGNAPAMAAWVRDGSHRLEGWETDWSSQTGACQAG
;
A
#
# COMPACT_ATOMS: atom_id res chain seq x y z
N MET A 1 27.46 23.85 3.49
CA MET A 1 26.79 22.75 2.75
C MET A 1 25.43 23.26 2.34
N GLU A 2 25.42 23.93 1.19
CA GLU A 2 24.30 24.70 0.66
C GLU A 2 24.04 24.06 -0.71
N GLY A 3 22.92 23.36 -0.86
CA GLY A 3 22.64 22.62 -2.10
C GLY A 3 22.04 21.22 -1.98
N LEU A 4 21.57 20.77 -0.81
CA LEU A 4 20.56 19.71 -0.82
C LEU A 4 19.24 20.35 -1.21
N ASN A 5 19.01 20.42 -2.53
CA ASN A 5 17.69 20.60 -3.12
C ASN A 5 16.71 19.73 -2.31
N GLN A 6 15.84 20.39 -1.55
CA GLN A 6 14.64 19.74 -1.08
C GLN A 6 13.97 19.23 -2.35
N PRO A 7 13.66 17.92 -2.47
CA PRO A 7 12.83 17.50 -3.57
C PRO A 7 11.55 18.30 -3.41
N ASP A 8 11.29 19.17 -4.39
CA ASP A 8 10.04 19.90 -4.52
C ASP A 8 8.93 18.86 -4.62
N ALA A 9 8.47 18.41 -3.46
CA ALA A 9 7.29 17.58 -3.32
C ALA A 9 6.09 18.50 -3.52
N HIS A 10 6.03 19.16 -4.68
CA HIS A 10 4.81 19.70 -5.23
C HIS A 10 3.91 18.48 -5.48
N ARG A 11 3.18 18.10 -4.43
CA ARG A 11 2.02 17.22 -4.52
C ARG A 11 1.06 17.93 -5.46
N HIS A 12 1.15 17.63 -6.75
CA HIS A 12 0.26 18.20 -7.73
C HIS A 12 -1.17 17.77 -7.34
N PRO A 13 -2.03 18.72 -6.92
CA PRO A 13 -3.36 18.40 -6.38
C PRO A 13 -4.21 17.63 -7.40
N TRP A 14 -3.98 17.87 -8.69
CA TRP A 14 -4.65 17.17 -9.79
C TRP A 14 -4.45 15.65 -9.76
N ARG A 15 -3.30 15.14 -9.27
CA ARG A 15 -3.05 13.69 -9.20
C ARG A 15 -3.93 13.02 -8.16
N LEU A 16 -4.16 13.68 -7.02
CA LEU A 16 -5.05 13.19 -5.97
C LEU A 16 -6.49 13.18 -6.48
N THR A 17 -6.93 14.28 -7.10
CA THR A 17 -8.28 14.38 -7.67
C THR A 17 -8.50 13.34 -8.76
N ALA A 18 -7.56 13.20 -9.70
CA ALA A 18 -7.63 12.19 -10.76
C ALA A 18 -7.74 10.77 -10.17
N ARG A 19 -6.93 10.46 -9.15
CA ARG A 19 -6.98 9.16 -8.46
C ARG A 19 -8.35 8.90 -7.83
N ILE A 20 -8.88 9.87 -7.07
CA ILE A 20 -10.21 9.72 -6.43
C ILE A 20 -11.27 9.49 -7.49
N VAL A 21 -11.25 10.26 -8.58
CA VAL A 21 -12.20 10.09 -9.69
C VAL A 21 -12.06 8.69 -10.31
N THR A 22 -10.84 8.23 -10.60
CA THR A 22 -10.61 6.91 -11.17
C THR A 22 -11.14 5.79 -10.26
N VAL A 23 -10.85 5.86 -8.96
CA VAL A 23 -11.34 4.86 -7.98
C VAL A 23 -12.86 4.85 -7.94
N VAL A 24 -13.50 6.01 -7.87
CA VAL A 24 -14.98 6.11 -7.84
C VAL A 24 -15.60 5.56 -9.12
N LEU A 25 -15.00 5.83 -10.29
CA LEU A 25 -15.49 5.29 -11.56
C LEU A 25 -15.34 3.77 -11.64
N ILE A 26 -14.25 3.22 -11.11
CA ILE A 26 -14.02 1.77 -11.04
C ILE A 26 -15.02 1.11 -10.09
N ASP A 27 -15.23 1.69 -8.91
CA ASP A 27 -16.21 1.19 -7.94
C ASP A 27 -17.63 1.26 -8.53
N ALA A 28 -17.99 2.35 -9.21
CA ALA A 28 -19.28 2.47 -9.87
C ALA A 28 -19.46 1.43 -10.98
N ALA A 29 -18.42 1.19 -11.80
CA ALA A 29 -18.45 0.16 -12.83
C ALA A 29 -18.58 -1.26 -12.23
N ALA A 30 -17.88 -1.53 -11.12
CA ALA A 30 -17.99 -2.79 -10.40
C ALA A 30 -19.42 -3.00 -9.85
N LEU A 31 -20.02 -1.97 -9.24
CA LEU A 31 -21.39 -2.04 -8.74
C LEU A 31 -22.41 -2.31 -9.86
N LEU A 32 -22.30 -1.63 -11.00
CA LEU A 32 -23.17 -1.87 -12.16
C LEU A 32 -23.03 -3.30 -12.71
N LEU A 33 -21.81 -3.84 -12.71
CA LEU A 33 -21.57 -5.21 -13.15
C LEU A 33 -22.17 -6.22 -12.16
N ILE A 34 -22.08 -5.96 -10.86
CA ILE A 34 -22.69 -6.79 -9.81
C ILE A 34 -24.21 -6.75 -9.94
N GLU A 35 -24.81 -5.58 -10.12
CA GLU A 35 -26.25 -5.41 -10.35
C GLU A 35 -26.73 -6.23 -11.56
N ALA A 36 -25.95 -6.26 -12.64
CA ALA A 36 -26.27 -7.07 -13.81
C ALA A 36 -26.21 -8.59 -13.57
N ILE A 37 -25.42 -9.05 -12.60
CA ILE A 37 -25.19 -10.47 -12.31
C ILE A 37 -26.09 -10.98 -11.18
N LEU A 38 -26.34 -10.15 -10.17
CA LEU A 38 -27.05 -10.52 -8.94
C LEU A 38 -28.48 -10.00 -8.95
N PRO A 39 -29.50 -10.88 -9.13
CA PRO A 39 -30.91 -10.46 -9.17
C PRO A 39 -31.43 -9.91 -7.82
N GLY A 40 -30.69 -10.14 -6.72
CA GLY A 40 -31.01 -9.63 -5.39
C GLY A 40 -30.44 -8.24 -5.08
N PHE A 41 -29.77 -7.60 -6.04
CA PHE A 41 -29.18 -6.27 -5.93
C PHE A 41 -29.72 -5.37 -7.03
N ASP A 42 -30.43 -4.31 -6.65
CA ASP A 42 -31.03 -3.35 -7.58
C ASP A 42 -30.71 -1.93 -7.10
N MET A 43 -30.04 -1.16 -7.95
CA MET A 43 -29.77 0.26 -7.73
C MET A 43 -30.72 1.02 -8.63
N HIS A 44 -31.65 1.81 -8.07
CA HIS A 44 -32.71 2.46 -8.86
C HIS A 44 -32.16 3.43 -9.93
N GLY A 45 -31.82 2.90 -11.11
CA GLY A 45 -31.20 3.58 -12.23
C GLY A 45 -29.67 3.57 -12.20
N HIS A 46 -29.04 3.49 -13.38
CA HIS A 46 -27.58 3.42 -13.54
C HIS A 46 -26.82 4.61 -12.94
N LEU A 47 -27.46 5.78 -12.83
CA LEU A 47 -26.88 6.96 -12.19
C LEU A 47 -26.71 6.81 -10.68
N ALA A 48 -27.43 5.87 -10.04
CA ALA A 48 -27.30 5.58 -8.62
C ALA A 48 -25.98 4.88 -8.26
N ALA A 49 -25.27 4.32 -9.24
CA ALA A 49 -23.96 3.69 -9.02
C ALA A 49 -22.90 4.70 -8.55
N LEU A 50 -22.93 5.94 -9.05
CA LEU A 50 -21.99 7.00 -8.66
C LEU A 50 -22.11 7.44 -7.19
N PRO A 51 -23.29 7.87 -6.69
CA PRO A 51 -23.45 8.21 -5.27
C PRO A 51 -23.23 6.99 -4.36
N THR A 52 -23.55 5.77 -4.82
CA THR A 52 -23.26 4.53 -4.10
C THR A 52 -21.76 4.30 -3.96
N ALA A 53 -21.00 4.38 -5.06
CA ALA A 53 -19.54 4.27 -5.06
C ALA A 53 -18.88 5.33 -4.17
N LEU A 54 -19.35 6.58 -4.24
CA LEU A 54 -18.89 7.65 -3.35
C LEU A 54 -19.18 7.34 -1.87
N GLY A 55 -20.37 6.83 -1.56
CA GLY A 55 -20.74 6.45 -0.20
C GLY A 55 -19.91 5.30 0.35
N VAL A 56 -19.69 4.25 -0.45
CA VAL A 56 -18.81 3.13 -0.10
C VAL A 56 -17.37 3.60 0.10
N GLY A 57 -16.86 4.41 -0.83
CA GLY A 57 -15.53 5.02 -0.72
C GLY A 57 -15.37 5.89 0.52
N LEU A 58 -16.40 6.65 0.90
CA LEU A 58 -16.40 7.47 2.11
C LEU A 58 -16.39 6.60 3.38
N VAL A 59 -17.21 5.54 3.41
CA VAL A 59 -17.22 4.57 4.51
C VAL A 59 -15.85 3.92 4.67
N ASN A 60 -15.22 3.49 3.57
CA ASN A 60 -13.87 2.94 3.60
C ASN A 60 -12.82 3.99 3.99
N ALA A 61 -12.95 5.25 3.59
CA ALA A 61 -12.00 6.30 3.96
C ALA A 61 -12.09 6.67 5.45
N LEU A 62 -13.27 6.60 6.06
CA LEU A 62 -13.51 7.05 7.42
C LEU A 62 -13.53 5.91 8.46
N ILE A 63 -14.23 4.83 8.17
CA ILE A 63 -14.51 3.76 9.14
C ILE A 63 -13.41 2.70 9.14
N TRP A 64 -12.95 2.28 7.96
CA TRP A 64 -11.94 1.22 7.84
C TRP A 64 -10.63 1.51 8.59
N PRO A 65 -10.04 2.74 8.58
CA PRO A 65 -8.80 3.02 9.32
C PRO A 65 -8.95 2.86 10.82
N ILE A 66 -10.14 3.14 11.35
CA ILE A 66 -10.47 2.95 12.76
C ILE A 66 -10.63 1.45 13.03
N LEU A 67 -11.45 0.76 12.24
CA LEU A 67 -11.78 -0.65 12.43
C LEU A 67 -10.54 -1.55 12.32
N SER A 68 -9.75 -1.38 11.25
CA SER A 68 -8.51 -2.13 10.98
C SER A 68 -7.51 -2.06 12.14
N ARG A 69 -7.42 -0.92 12.83
CA ARG A 69 -6.53 -0.75 13.98
C ARG A 69 -6.92 -1.67 15.14
N PHE A 70 -8.20 -1.87 15.38
CA PHE A 70 -8.70 -2.74 16.45
C PHE A 70 -8.69 -4.21 16.05
N THR A 71 -8.80 -4.50 14.76
CA THR A 71 -8.99 -5.87 14.26
C THR A 71 -7.69 -6.53 13.85
N LEU A 72 -6.58 -5.79 13.76
CA LEU A 72 -5.27 -6.29 13.31
C LEU A 72 -4.86 -7.61 13.96
N LYS A 73 -4.97 -7.72 15.30
CA LYS A 73 -4.59 -8.94 16.03
C LYS A 73 -5.41 -10.16 15.58
N LEU A 74 -6.71 -9.95 15.39
CA LEU A 74 -7.63 -11.01 14.97
C LEU A 74 -7.48 -11.34 13.49
N SER A 75 -7.23 -10.32 12.65
CA SER A 75 -6.88 -10.50 11.25
C SER A 75 -5.62 -11.34 11.09
N VAL A 76 -4.57 -11.11 11.90
CA VAL A 76 -3.36 -11.96 11.87
C VAL A 76 -3.66 -13.39 12.34
N LEU A 77 -4.41 -13.55 13.43
CA LEU A 77 -4.78 -14.87 13.96
C LEU A 77 -5.59 -15.71 12.97
N THR A 78 -6.41 -15.04 12.15
CA THR A 78 -7.30 -15.67 11.17
C THR A 78 -6.72 -15.66 9.74
N LEU A 79 -5.43 -15.35 9.59
CA LEU A 79 -4.75 -15.27 8.29
C LEU A 79 -5.48 -14.35 7.27
N GLY A 80 -6.07 -13.26 7.77
CA GLY A 80 -6.79 -12.26 6.98
C GLY A 80 -8.29 -12.50 6.83
N LEU A 81 -8.81 -13.69 7.16
CA LEU A 81 -10.23 -14.02 7.00
C LEU A 81 -11.15 -13.07 7.78
N TRP A 82 -10.74 -12.67 8.98
CA TRP A 82 -11.51 -11.71 9.77
C TRP A 82 -11.58 -10.32 9.12
N GLY A 83 -10.51 -9.90 8.45
CA GLY A 83 -10.50 -8.63 7.71
C GLY A 83 -11.47 -8.64 6.54
N LEU A 84 -11.51 -9.74 5.77
CA LEU A 84 -12.44 -9.93 4.67
C LEU A 84 -13.89 -9.92 5.15
N PHE A 85 -14.19 -10.66 6.21
CA PHE A 85 -15.53 -10.71 6.81
C PHE A 85 -16.00 -9.32 7.27
N LEU A 86 -15.15 -8.58 7.99
CA LEU A 86 -15.51 -7.24 8.46
C LEU A 86 -15.64 -6.22 7.33
N ASN A 87 -14.78 -6.29 6.32
CA ASN A 87 -14.92 -5.44 5.15
C ASN A 87 -16.25 -5.70 4.43
N ALA A 88 -16.60 -6.98 4.28
CA ALA A 88 -17.88 -7.37 3.68
C ALA A 88 -19.08 -6.89 4.50
N LEU A 89 -19.01 -7.01 5.82
CA LEU A 89 -20.03 -6.50 6.72
C LEU A 89 -20.16 -4.98 6.62
N LEU A 90 -19.04 -4.26 6.59
CA LEU A 90 -19.01 -2.80 6.53
C LEU A 90 -19.64 -2.27 5.24
N ILE A 91 -19.23 -2.80 4.09
CA ILE A 91 -19.77 -2.42 2.78
C ILE A 91 -21.24 -2.80 2.71
N GLY A 92 -21.60 -4.00 3.14
CA GLY A 92 -22.99 -4.45 3.16
C GLY A 92 -23.92 -3.55 3.96
N LEU A 93 -23.51 -3.16 5.17
CA LEU A 93 -24.26 -2.21 6.00
C LEU A 93 -24.35 -0.82 5.36
N ALA A 94 -23.27 -0.37 4.70
CA ALA A 94 -23.28 0.91 4.00
C ALA A 94 -24.31 0.91 2.86
N LEU A 95 -24.37 -0.17 2.07
CA LEU A 95 -25.34 -0.31 0.98
C LEU A 95 -26.78 -0.38 1.51
N MET A 96 -27.02 -1.13 2.60
CA MET A 96 -28.34 -1.20 3.22
C MET A 96 -28.83 0.14 3.80
N ALA A 97 -27.91 1.03 4.15
CA ALA A 97 -28.25 2.36 4.65
C ALA A 97 -28.65 3.35 3.53
N MET A 98 -28.41 3.01 2.25
CA MET A 98 -28.71 3.88 1.12
C MET A 98 -30.14 3.67 0.61
N PRO A 99 -30.99 4.72 0.55
CA PRO A 99 -32.41 4.57 0.22
C PRO A 99 -32.68 4.21 -1.24
N TRP A 100 -31.69 4.36 -2.13
CA TRP A 100 -31.79 4.02 -3.56
C TRP A 100 -31.21 2.64 -3.89
N VAL A 101 -30.77 1.89 -2.87
CA VAL A 101 -30.20 0.55 -3.01
C VAL A 101 -31.18 -0.46 -2.40
N LYS A 102 -31.58 -1.46 -3.18
CA LYS A 102 -32.35 -2.60 -2.71
C LYS A 102 -31.46 -3.83 -2.64
N ILE A 103 -31.42 -4.43 -1.45
CA ILE A 103 -30.74 -5.70 -1.19
C ILE A 103 -31.73 -6.60 -0.46
N ALA A 104 -31.81 -7.88 -0.87
CA ALA A 104 -32.72 -8.84 -0.26
C ALA A 104 -32.39 -9.15 1.22
N GLY A 105 -31.12 -9.09 1.61
CA GLY A 105 -30.68 -9.34 2.99
C GLY A 105 -29.17 -9.26 3.20
N LEU A 106 -28.75 -9.62 4.42
CA LEU A 106 -27.34 -9.66 4.84
C LEU A 106 -26.48 -10.62 3.99
N PRO A 107 -26.95 -11.83 3.62
CA PRO A 107 -26.18 -12.74 2.77
C PRO A 107 -25.85 -12.14 1.40
N GLU A 108 -26.82 -11.50 0.75
CA GLU A 108 -26.62 -10.83 -0.54
C GLU A 108 -25.61 -9.69 -0.41
N ALA A 109 -25.67 -8.93 0.69
CA ALA A 109 -24.72 -7.85 0.97
C ALA A 109 -23.27 -8.35 1.12
N ILE A 110 -23.09 -9.53 1.73
CA ILE A 110 -21.78 -10.19 1.82
C ILE A 110 -21.30 -10.57 0.41
N VAL A 111 -22.16 -11.20 -0.40
CA VAL A 111 -21.81 -11.61 -1.77
C VAL A 111 -21.44 -10.39 -2.63
N ILE A 112 -22.21 -9.30 -2.55
CA ILE A 112 -21.91 -8.03 -3.23
C ILE A 112 -20.54 -7.51 -2.80
N SER A 113 -20.23 -7.52 -1.51
CA SER A 113 -18.96 -6.97 -1.01
C SER A 113 -17.75 -7.79 -1.45
N PHE A 114 -17.89 -9.13 -1.49
CA PHE A 114 -16.87 -10.00 -2.08
C PHE A 114 -16.73 -9.78 -3.58
N GLY A 115 -17.86 -9.66 -4.31
CA GLY A 115 -17.87 -9.34 -5.73
C GLY A 115 -17.19 -8.00 -6.02
N MET A 116 -17.46 -6.98 -5.20
CA MET A 116 -16.79 -5.68 -5.25
C MET A 116 -15.29 -5.85 -5.09
N ALA A 117 -14.83 -6.52 -4.04
CA ALA A 117 -13.39 -6.72 -3.79
C ALA A 117 -12.67 -7.43 -4.95
N ILE A 118 -13.33 -8.42 -5.58
CA ILE A 118 -12.77 -9.13 -6.74
C ILE A 118 -12.71 -8.22 -7.96
N LEU A 119 -13.82 -7.54 -8.29
CA LEU A 119 -13.91 -6.70 -9.48
C LEU A 119 -13.03 -5.46 -9.40
N THR A 120 -12.98 -4.81 -8.24
CA THR A 120 -12.11 -3.64 -8.03
C THR A 120 -10.65 -4.05 -8.10
N SER A 121 -10.27 -5.19 -7.51
CA SER A 121 -8.91 -5.74 -7.65
C SER A 121 -8.55 -6.04 -9.11
N LEU A 122 -9.46 -6.67 -9.86
CA LEU A 122 -9.27 -6.94 -11.29
C LEU A 122 -9.12 -5.65 -12.10
N PHE A 123 -10.01 -4.67 -11.89
CA PHE A 123 -9.93 -3.39 -12.59
C PHE A 123 -8.67 -2.61 -12.22
N SER A 124 -8.31 -2.54 -10.94
CA SER A 124 -7.07 -1.89 -10.51
C SER A 124 -5.84 -2.54 -11.13
N SER A 125 -5.82 -3.87 -11.27
CA SER A 125 -4.76 -4.60 -11.97
C SER A 125 -4.72 -4.28 -13.47
N LEU A 126 -5.87 -4.32 -14.15
CA LEU A 126 -5.97 -4.04 -15.59
C LEU A 126 -5.60 -2.59 -15.94
N PHE A 127 -5.96 -1.64 -15.08
CA PHE A 127 -5.66 -0.22 -15.26
C PHE A 127 -4.32 0.20 -14.64
N ALA A 128 -3.53 -0.76 -14.12
CA ALA A 128 -2.24 -0.53 -13.47
C ALA A 128 -2.28 0.66 -12.48
N ILE A 129 -3.34 0.72 -11.67
CA ILE A 129 -3.51 1.79 -10.69
C ILE A 129 -2.55 1.51 -9.54
N ASP A 130 -1.38 2.11 -9.63
CA ASP A 130 -0.29 1.91 -8.68
C ASP A 130 -0.60 2.61 -7.35
N GLU A 131 -1.21 1.85 -6.43
CA GLU A 131 -1.64 2.29 -5.10
C GLU A 131 -0.47 2.33 -4.09
N ASP A 132 0.63 1.62 -4.38
CA ASP A 132 1.67 1.26 -3.41
C ASP A 132 2.68 2.37 -3.11
N SER A 133 3.01 3.21 -4.10
CA SER A 133 4.03 4.26 -3.93
C SER A 133 3.68 5.24 -2.79
N THR A 134 2.40 5.56 -2.59
CA THR A 134 1.98 6.59 -1.61
C THR A 134 2.04 6.09 -0.16
N TRP A 135 1.78 4.79 0.07
CA TRP A 135 1.79 4.21 1.42
C TRP A 135 3.22 4.15 1.98
N TYR A 136 4.18 3.70 1.17
CA TYR A 136 5.60 3.60 1.55
C TYR A 136 6.15 4.96 2.00
N TYR A 137 5.92 6.02 1.21
CA TYR A 137 6.38 7.36 1.56
C TYR A 137 5.77 7.89 2.87
N ASN A 138 4.48 7.63 3.13
CA ASN A 138 3.82 8.14 4.32
C ASN A 138 4.25 7.39 5.60
N VAL A 139 4.49 6.08 5.51
CA VAL A 139 5.01 5.28 6.63
C VAL A 139 6.46 5.66 6.95
N VAL A 140 7.33 5.74 5.92
CA VAL A 140 8.73 6.16 6.09
C VAL A 140 8.77 7.56 6.70
N ARG A 141 7.97 8.51 6.19
CA ARG A 141 7.92 9.88 6.74
C ARG A 141 7.40 9.92 8.18
N ALA A 142 6.39 9.12 8.52
CA ALA A 142 5.88 9.05 9.88
C ALA A 142 6.91 8.45 10.85
N GLN A 143 7.68 7.44 10.41
CA GLN A 143 8.79 6.88 11.17
C GLN A 143 9.95 7.87 11.32
N LEU A 144 10.31 8.61 10.26
CA LEU A 144 11.32 9.67 10.31
C LEU A 144 10.93 10.80 11.28
N LYS A 145 9.65 11.17 11.35
CA LYS A 145 9.15 12.15 12.33
C LYS A 145 9.15 11.62 13.77
N ARG A 146 9.10 10.30 13.96
CA ARG A 146 9.17 9.65 15.28
C ARG A 146 10.60 9.41 15.75
N ARG A 147 11.58 9.42 14.85
CA ARG A 147 12.99 9.47 15.24
C ARG A 147 13.27 10.86 15.81
N GLY A 148 13.63 10.88 17.10
CA GLY A 148 13.83 12.08 17.91
C GLY A 148 14.90 13.02 17.37
N GLN A 149 15.01 14.17 18.04
CA GLN A 149 15.90 15.30 17.74
C GLN A 149 17.09 14.92 16.86
N VAL A 150 17.19 15.56 15.69
CA VAL A 150 18.41 15.50 14.88
C VAL A 150 19.52 16.11 15.74
N ILE A 151 20.33 15.25 16.36
CA ILE A 151 21.49 15.68 17.15
C ILE A 151 22.55 16.08 16.13
N GLN A 152 22.70 17.39 15.92
CA GLN A 152 23.85 17.90 15.20
C GLN A 152 25.07 17.75 16.09
N THR A 153 26.08 17.07 15.58
CA THR A 153 27.35 16.84 16.26
C THR A 153 28.47 17.08 15.28
N ASP A 154 29.52 17.77 15.74
CA ASP A 154 30.76 17.96 14.98
C ASP A 154 31.73 16.78 15.19
N VAL A 155 31.34 15.79 16.00
CA VAL A 155 32.09 14.55 16.18
C VAL A 155 31.91 13.67 14.94
N PRO A 156 33.00 13.21 14.29
CA PRO A 156 32.91 12.28 13.17
C PRO A 156 32.11 11.03 13.54
N GLY A 157 31.07 10.74 12.77
CA GLY A 157 30.23 9.55 12.95
C GLY A 157 30.51 8.48 11.90
N ILE A 158 30.10 7.25 12.19
CA ILE A 158 30.11 6.14 11.22
C ILE A 158 28.66 5.90 10.78
N VAL A 159 28.44 5.81 9.47
CA VAL A 159 27.15 5.43 8.89
C VAL A 159 27.23 3.97 8.46
N PHE A 160 26.44 3.11 9.11
CA PHE A 160 26.21 1.75 8.66
C PHE A 160 24.97 1.73 7.75
N LEU A 161 25.14 1.25 6.53
CA LEU A 161 24.07 1.06 5.56
C LEU A 161 23.94 -0.44 5.27
N GLU A 162 22.84 -1.03 5.70
CA GLU A 162 22.48 -2.42 5.41
C GLU A 162 21.51 -2.46 4.23
N ILE A 163 21.78 -3.33 3.25
CA ILE A 163 20.88 -3.61 2.14
C ILE A 163 20.45 -5.07 2.27
N ASP A 164 19.21 -5.28 2.72
CA ASP A 164 18.66 -6.62 2.96
C ASP A 164 18.71 -7.45 1.67
N GLY A 165 19.19 -8.70 1.79
CA GLY A 165 19.32 -9.64 0.68
C GLY A 165 20.44 -9.36 -0.33
N LEU A 166 21.30 -8.35 -0.12
CA LEU A 166 22.42 -8.07 -1.02
C LEU A 166 23.63 -8.97 -0.72
N ALA A 167 23.68 -10.13 -1.34
CA ALA A 167 24.84 -11.02 -1.24
C ALA A 167 26.08 -10.43 -1.95
N HIS A 168 27.27 -10.75 -1.43
CA HIS A 168 28.56 -10.30 -1.97
C HIS A 168 28.69 -10.58 -3.48
N ASP A 169 28.36 -11.81 -3.91
CA ASP A 169 28.44 -12.19 -5.33
C ASP A 169 27.44 -11.47 -6.23
N VAL A 170 26.27 -11.12 -5.69
CA VAL A 170 25.24 -10.36 -6.41
C VAL A 170 25.76 -8.94 -6.65
N LEU A 171 26.31 -8.30 -5.62
CA LEU A 171 26.91 -6.97 -5.75
C LEU A 171 28.11 -6.97 -6.69
N ARG A 172 29.00 -7.96 -6.57
CA ARG A 172 30.15 -8.14 -7.47
C ARG A 172 29.70 -8.25 -8.93
N ARG A 173 28.70 -9.10 -9.21
CA ARG A 173 28.15 -9.25 -10.56
C ARG A 173 27.47 -7.97 -11.06
N ALA A 174 26.73 -7.27 -10.20
CA ALA A 174 26.08 -6.01 -10.54
C ALA A 174 27.12 -4.92 -10.91
N MET A 175 28.24 -4.85 -10.20
CA MET A 175 29.34 -3.94 -10.53
C MET A 175 29.99 -4.30 -11.87
N THR A 176 30.29 -5.57 -12.12
CA THR A 176 30.90 -6.03 -13.39
C THR A 176 29.97 -5.81 -14.59
N ASN A 177 28.67 -5.97 -14.40
CA ASN A 177 27.67 -5.80 -15.46
C ASN A 177 27.25 -4.34 -15.69
N GLY A 178 27.81 -3.38 -14.96
CA GLY A 178 27.48 -1.96 -15.09
C GLY A 178 26.18 -1.51 -14.42
N ASN A 179 25.56 -2.37 -13.61
CA ASN A 179 24.35 -2.04 -12.85
C ASN A 179 24.64 -1.25 -11.55
N ALA A 180 25.89 -1.31 -11.06
CA ALA A 180 26.35 -0.55 -9.90
C ALA A 180 27.65 0.24 -10.19
N PRO A 181 27.63 1.19 -11.15
CA PRO A 181 28.85 1.83 -11.67
C PRO A 181 29.55 2.74 -10.66
N ALA A 182 28.81 3.38 -9.76
CA ALA A 182 29.38 4.23 -8.70
C ALA A 182 30.18 3.39 -7.69
N MET A 183 29.61 2.27 -7.22
CA MET A 183 30.29 1.35 -6.32
C MET A 183 31.50 0.68 -7.00
N ALA A 184 31.36 0.33 -8.28
CA ALA A 184 32.47 -0.20 -9.08
C ALA A 184 33.64 0.80 -9.19
N ALA A 185 33.34 2.09 -9.38
CA ALA A 185 34.36 3.14 -9.38
C ALA A 185 35.04 3.27 -8.01
N TRP A 186 34.28 3.27 -6.91
CA TRP A 186 34.83 3.37 -5.56
C TRP A 186 35.85 2.28 -5.23
N VAL A 187 35.54 1.03 -5.62
CA VAL A 187 36.44 -0.11 -5.41
C VAL A 187 37.67 -0.01 -6.32
N ARG A 188 37.47 0.32 -7.61
CA ARG A 188 38.57 0.45 -8.58
C ARG A 188 39.54 1.57 -8.22
N ASP A 189 39.03 2.69 -7.74
CA ASP A 189 39.81 3.87 -7.38
C ASP A 189 40.47 3.71 -5.99
N GLY A 190 40.27 2.57 -5.32
CA GLY A 190 40.89 2.23 -4.03
C GLY A 190 40.31 2.97 -2.83
N SER A 191 39.27 3.78 -3.04
CA SER A 191 38.60 4.52 -1.97
C SER A 191 37.81 3.61 -1.01
N HIS A 192 37.32 2.48 -1.52
CA HIS A 192 36.52 1.51 -0.76
C HIS A 192 36.99 0.08 -1.04
N ARG A 193 36.71 -0.85 -0.12
CA ARG A 193 36.98 -2.28 -0.28
C ARG A 193 35.67 -3.05 -0.26
N LEU A 194 35.53 -4.01 -1.16
CA LEU A 194 34.44 -4.97 -1.13
C LEU A 194 34.93 -6.21 -0.37
N GLU A 195 34.48 -6.36 0.87
CA GLU A 195 34.76 -7.54 1.69
C GLU A 195 33.53 -8.44 1.74
N GLY A 196 33.76 -9.75 1.79
CA GLY A 196 32.71 -10.73 2.09
C GLY A 196 32.58 -10.89 3.60
N TRP A 197 31.36 -10.94 4.11
CA TRP A 197 31.09 -11.24 5.51
C TRP A 197 30.09 -12.39 5.57
N GLU A 198 30.45 -13.43 6.31
CA GLU A 198 29.56 -14.55 6.61
C GLU A 198 29.08 -14.39 8.05
N THR A 199 27.77 -14.45 8.26
CA THR A 199 27.20 -14.39 9.61
C THR A 199 27.43 -15.71 10.31
N ASP A 200 27.93 -15.69 11.54
CA ASP A 200 28.15 -16.91 12.35
C ASP A 200 26.86 -17.71 12.64
N TRP A 201 25.70 -17.09 12.45
CA TRP A 201 24.36 -17.66 12.66
C TRP A 201 23.57 -17.73 11.36
N SER A 202 22.33 -18.24 11.45
CA SER A 202 21.38 -18.34 10.34
C SER A 202 21.28 -17.03 9.54
N SER A 203 21.29 -17.13 8.21
CA SER A 203 21.15 -16.01 7.25
C SER A 203 19.75 -15.38 7.20
N GLN A 204 18.97 -15.50 8.27
CA GLN A 204 17.66 -14.86 8.41
C GLN A 204 17.84 -13.42 8.91
N THR A 205 17.06 -12.49 8.36
CA THR A 205 17.13 -11.05 8.65
C THR A 205 17.17 -10.73 10.16
N GLY A 206 16.45 -11.49 10.99
CA GLY A 206 16.44 -11.29 12.44
C GLY A 206 17.75 -11.64 13.16
N ALA A 207 18.57 -12.55 12.62
CA ALA A 207 19.87 -12.91 13.18
C ALA A 207 21.00 -12.00 12.64
N CYS A 208 20.88 -11.52 11.40
CA CYS A 208 21.84 -10.61 10.78
C CYS A 208 21.80 -9.19 11.37
N GLN A 209 20.63 -8.73 11.85
CA GLN A 209 20.44 -7.39 12.42
C GLN A 209 20.78 -7.27 13.91
N ALA A 210 21.05 -8.38 14.59
CA ALA A 210 21.35 -8.41 16.02
C ALA A 210 22.85 -8.22 16.33
N GLY A 211 23.70 -8.12 15.30
CA GLY A 211 25.16 -7.92 15.39
C GLY A 211 25.59 -6.50 15.09
#